data_AF-A0A1V4VUG7-F1
#
_entry.id   AF-A0A1V4VUG7-F1
#
_cell.length_a   1.000
_cell.length_b   1.000
_cell.length_c   1.000
_cell.angle_alpha   90.00
_cell.angle_beta   90.00
_cell.angle_gamma   90.00
#
_symmetry.space_group_name_H-M   'P 1'
#
loop_
_entity.id
_entity.type
_entity.pdbx_description
1 polymer ?
#
loop_
_entity_poly.entity_id
_entity_poly.type
_entity_poly.pdbx_seq_one_letter_code
_entity_poly.pdbx_strand_id
1 'polypeptide(L)' 'MYEIISSIPLFSGLDRINLAKIIPEMERKSFAAGHIIFNQGDPGDSLFIIINVS' A
#
# COMPACT_ATOMS: atom_id res chain seq x y z
N MET A 1 -7.77 3.71 7.22
CA MET A 1 -7.37 3.25 5.87
C MET A 1 -7.61 4.34 4.85
N TYR A 2 -8.86 4.77 4.62
CA TYR A 2 -9.19 5.85 3.67
C TYR A 2 -8.30 7.10 3.81
N GLU A 3 -8.19 7.66 5.01
CA GLU A 3 -7.40 8.89 5.25
C GLU A 3 -5.92 8.73 4.90
N ILE A 4 -5.34 7.56 5.20
CA ILE A 4 -3.94 7.23 4.89
C ILE A 4 -3.75 7.13 3.38
N ILE A 5 -4.65 6.42 2.68
CA ILE A 5 -4.54 6.27 1.23
C ILE A 5 -4.76 7.61 0.52
N SER A 6 -5.71 8.43 0.97
CA SER A 6 -5.99 9.74 0.40
C SER A 6 -4.87 10.77 0.60
N SER A 7 -3.97 10.56 1.56
CA SER A 7 -2.84 11.46 1.81
C SER A 7 -1.59 11.09 1.00
N ILE A 8 -1.57 9.91 0.36
CA ILE A 8 -0.43 9.47 -0.45
C ILE A 8 -0.47 10.18 -1.81
N PRO A 9 0.62 10.88 -2.22
CA PRO A 9 0.64 11.63 -3.47
C PRO A 9 0.27 10.83 -4.72
N LEU A 10 0.64 9.54 -4.76
CA LEU A 10 0.30 8.62 -5.86
C LEU A 10 -1.22 8.55 -6.12
N PHE A 11 -2.05 8.72 -5.10
CA PHE A 11 -3.51 8.63 -5.21
C PHE A 11 -4.21 10.00 -5.17
N SER A 12 -3.46 11.10 -5.18
CA SER A 12 -4.01 12.47 -5.04
C SER A 12 -4.98 12.88 -6.15
N GLY A 13 -4.91 12.25 -7.33
CA GLY A 13 -5.83 12.49 -8.45
C GLY A 13 -7.13 11.69 -8.39
N LEU A 14 -7.31 10.80 -7.40
CA LEU A 14 -8.49 9.97 -7.27
C LEU A 14 -9.52 10.62 -6.35
N ASP A 15 -10.75 10.72 -6.84
CA ASP A 15 -11.88 11.13 -6.01
C ASP A 15 -12.27 10.02 -5.02
N ARG A 16 -13.19 10.36 -4.11
CA ARG A 16 -13.68 9.45 -3.07
C ARG A 16 -14.26 8.15 -3.65
N ILE A 17 -14.92 8.22 -4.80
CA ILE A 17 -15.57 7.06 -5.43
C ILE A 17 -14.53 6.09 -5.98
N ASN A 18 -13.49 6.59 -6.65
CA ASN A 18 -12.43 5.75 -7.19
C ASN A 18 -11.55 5.17 -6.07
N LEU A 19 -11.28 5.95 -5.01
CA LEU A 19 -10.62 5.43 -3.81
C LEU A 19 -11.41 4.30 -3.15
N ALA A 20 -12.74 4.43 -3.07
CA ALA A 20 -13.60 3.40 -2.49
C ALA A 20 -13.59 2.07 -3.27
N LYS A 21 -13.17 2.08 -4.54
CA LYS A 21 -12.98 0.86 -5.35
C LYS A 21 -11.62 0.19 -5.12
N ILE A 22 -10.58 0.96 -4.79
CA ILE A 22 -9.21 0.44 -4.66
C ILE A 22 -8.94 -0.05 -3.23
N ILE A 23 -9.42 0.68 -2.23
CA ILE A 23 -9.17 0.36 -0.81
C ILE A 23 -9.55 -1.09 -0.44
N PRO A 24 -10.69 -1.64 -0.90
CA PRO A 24 -11.06 -3.03 -0.61
C PRO A 24 -10.13 -4.08 -1.22
N GLU A 25 -9.44 -3.76 -2.32
CA GLU A 25 -8.50 -4.66 -3.00
C GLU A 25 -7.13 -4.71 -2.29
N MET A 26 -6.90 -3.82 -1.32
CA MET A 26 -5.65 -3.77 -0.57
C MET A 26 -5.66 -4.76 0.59
N GLU A 27 -4.58 -5.52 0.73
CA GLU A 27 -4.40 -6.46 1.84
C GLU A 27 -3.46 -5.88 2.91
N ARG A 28 -3.82 -6.04 4.19
CA ARG A 28 -2.92 -5.70 5.30
C ARG A 28 -1.96 -6.85 5.56
N LYS A 29 -0.66 -6.61 5.33
CA LYS A 29 0.41 -7.54 5.68
C LYS A 29 1.29 -7.00 6.80
N SER A 30 1.69 -7.90 7.70
CA SER A 30 2.64 -7.64 8.78
C SER A 30 3.87 -8.48 8.57
N PHE A 31 5.04 -7.88 8.79
CA PHE A 31 6.33 -8.54 8.62
C PHE A 31 7.12 -8.45 9.94
N ALA A 32 7.86 -9.52 10.25
CA ALA A 32 8.76 -9.51 11.39
C ALA A 32 9.98 -8.61 11.11
N ALA A 33 10.63 -8.13 12.18
CA ALA A 33 11.89 -7.41 12.04
C ALA A 33 12.93 -8.27 11.30
N GLY A 34 13.62 -7.66 10.33
CA GLY A 34 14.60 -8.34 9.48
C GLY A 34 14.01 -9.18 8.34
N HIS A 35 12.69 -9.23 8.17
CA HIS A 35 12.08 -9.92 7.03
C HIS A 35 12.35 -9.16 5.71
N ILE A 36 12.83 -9.89 4.70
CA ILE A 36 13.06 -9.36 3.35
C ILE A 36 11.73 -9.46 2.58
N ILE A 37 11.16 -8.33 2.18
CA ILE A 37 9.86 -8.28 1.46
C ILE A 37 10.02 -8.64 -0.02
N PHE A 38 11.10 -8.16 -0.67
CA PHE A 38 11.48 -8.51 -2.05
C PHE A 38 12.99 -8.28 -2.24
N ASN A 39 13.57 -8.98 -3.21
CA ASN A 39 14.97 -8.84 -3.62
C ASN A 39 15.09 -8.08 -4.94
N GLN A 40 16.28 -7.54 -5.19
CA GLN A 40 16.58 -6.95 -6.50
C GLN A 40 16.51 -8.03 -7.60
N GLY A 41 15.79 -7.73 -8.67
CA GLY A 41 15.59 -8.64 -9.79
C GLY A 41 14.34 -9.50 -9.68
N ASP A 42 13.65 -9.49 -8.53
CA ASP A 42 12.34 -10.14 -8.41
C ASP A 42 11.32 -9.45 -9.35
N PRO A 43 10.45 -10.22 -10.02
CA PRO A 43 9.34 -9.66 -10.77
C PRO A 43 8.46 -8.79 -9.87
N GLY A 44 8.22 -7.55 -10.28
CA GLY A 44 7.34 -6.63 -9.55
C GLY A 44 5.92 -6.63 -10.10
N ASP A 45 4.95 -7.11 -9.32
CA ASP A 45 3.52 -7.07 -9.63
C ASP A 45 2.67 -6.39 -8.54
N SER A 46 3.31 -5.93 -7.46
CA SER A 46 2.64 -5.48 -6.23
C SER A 46 3.20 -4.14 -5.73
N LEU A 47 2.34 -3.31 -5.14
CA LEU A 47 2.68 -2.06 -4.45
C LEU A 47 2.43 -2.22 -2.94
N PHE A 48 3.40 -1.80 -2.12
CA PHE A 48 3.25 -1.78 -0.66
C PHE A 48 3.19 -0.35 -0.13
N ILE A 49 2.39 -0.16 0.91
CA ILE A 49 2.27 1.09 1.65
C ILE A 49 2.59 0.80 3.11
N ILE A 50 3.60 1.48 3.65
CA ILE A 50 4.00 1.32 5.04
C ILE A 50 3.06 2.17 5.91
N ILE A 51 2.26 1.51 6.74
CA ILE A 51 1.25 2.17 7.60
C ILE A 51 1.64 2.20 9.07
N ASN A 52 2.64 1.42 9.48
CA ASN A 52 3.17 1.38 10.83
C ASN A 52 4.60 0.80 10.78
N VAL A 53 5.49 1.37 11.60
CA VAL A 53 6.82 0.82 11.87
C VAL A 53 6.95 0.75 13.39
N SER A 54 7.18 -0.45 13.90
CA SER A 54 7.39 -0.73 15.33
C SER A 54 8.87 -0.67 15.69
#